data_AF-A0A7V7D543-F1
#
_entry.id   AF-A0A7V7D543-F1
#
_cell.length_a   1.000
_cell.length_b   1.000
_cell.length_c   1.000
_cell.angle_alpha   90.00
_cell.angle_beta   90.00
_cell.angle_gamma   90.00
#
_symmetry.space_group_name_H-M   'P 1'
#
loop_
_entity.id
_entity.type
_entity.pdbx_description
1 polymer ?
#
loop_
_entity_poly.entity_id
_entity_poly.type
_entity_poly.pdbx_seq_one_letter_code
_entity_poly.pdbx_strand_id
1 'polypeptide(L)' 'EIGCLLFIPFLLIDVVIASVLLSAGMMLLPPMMISLPFKLMLFILVDGWGLLAKSLSLGFR' A
#
# COMPACT_ATOMS: atom_id res chain seq x y z
N GLU A 1 4.86 9.24 -13.80
CA GLU A 1 3.58 8.51 -13.88
C GLU A 1 3.57 7.15 -13.15
N ILE A 2 4.63 6.34 -13.25
CA ILE A 2 4.71 4.99 -12.67
C ILE A 2 4.34 4.92 -11.16
N GLY A 3 4.72 5.94 -10.38
CA GLY A 3 4.38 6.02 -8.95
C GLY A 3 2.88 6.14 -8.65
N CYS A 4 2.06 6.67 -9.57
CA CYS A 4 0.62 6.82 -9.36
C CYS A 4 -0.11 5.47 -9.48
N LEU A 5 0.26 4.66 -10.47
CA LEU A 5 -0.27 3.30 -10.67
C LEU A 5 0.11 2.37 -9.52
N LEU A 6 1.31 2.55 -8.95
CA LEU A 6 1.73 1.83 -7.74
C LEU A 6 0.91 2.20 -6.51
N PHE A 7 0.40 3.43 -6.41
CA PHE A 7 -0.33 3.90 -5.22
C PHE A 7 -1.78 3.39 -5.15
N ILE A 8 -2.41 3.13 -6.30
CA ILE A 8 -3.79 2.63 -6.40
C ILE A 8 -4.04 1.35 -5.56
N PRO A 9 -3.24 0.28 -5.68
CA PRO A 9 -3.46 -0.93 -4.88
C PRO A 9 -3.24 -0.68 -3.38
N PHE A 10 -2.30 0.19 -2.99
CA PHE A 10 -2.09 0.54 -1.57
C PHE A 10 -3.29 1.25 -0.97
N LEU A 11 -3.91 2.14 -1.73
CA LEU A 11 -5.09 2.90 -1.30
C LEU A 11 -6.32 1.99 -1.19
N LEU A 12 -6.46 1.03 -2.11
CA LEU A 12 -7.53 0.03 -2.07
C LEU A 12 -7.45 -0.83 -0.79
N ILE A 13 -6.27 -1.26 -0.40
CA ILE A 13 -6.05 -2.01 0.85
C ILE A 13 -6.52 -1.21 2.06
N ASP A 14 -6.13 0.06 2.17
CA ASP A 14 -6.51 0.89 3.32
C ASP A 14 -8.03 1.06 3.41
N VAL A 15 -8.71 1.30 2.28
CA VAL A 15 -10.17 1.46 2.24
C VAL A 15 -10.87 0.14 2.61
N VAL A 16 -10.41 -1.00 2.09
CA VAL A 16 -10.96 -2.31 2.42
C VAL A 16 -10.76 -2.63 3.90
N ILE A 17 -9.56 -2.45 4.44
CA ILE A 17 -9.26 -2.73 5.85
C ILE A 17 -10.04 -1.79 6.78
N ALA A 18 -10.16 -0.52 6.43
CA ALA A 18 -10.97 0.43 7.18
C ALA A 18 -12.46 0.01 7.20
N SER A 19 -13.00 -0.43 6.06
CA SER A 19 -14.39 -0.91 5.98
C SER A 19 -14.61 -2.18 6.81
N VAL A 20 -13.66 -3.12 6.79
CA VAL A 20 -13.74 -4.36 7.58
C VAL A 20 -13.63 -4.08 9.08
N LEU A 21 -12.73 -3.20 9.52
CA LEU A 21 -12.64 -2.78 10.93
C LEU A 21 -13.93 -2.11 11.41
N LEU A 22 -14.47 -1.24 10.56
CA LEU A 22 -15.69 -0.50 10.86
C LEU A 22 -16.89 -1.44 10.96
N SER A 23 -16.97 -2.47 10.10
CA SER A 23 -17.96 -3.55 10.21
C SER A 23 -17.74 -4.48 11.40
N ALA A 24 -16.49 -4.72 11.81
CA ALA A 24 -16.14 -5.52 12.97
C ALA A 24 -16.40 -4.80 14.31
N GLY A 25 -16.78 -3.52 14.30
CA GLY A 25 -17.03 -2.72 15.50
C GLY A 25 -15.76 -2.34 16.29
N MET A 26 -14.58 -2.59 15.73
CA MET A 26 -13.30 -2.36 16.38
C MET A 26 -12.80 -0.93 16.10
N MET A 27 -13.43 0.09 16.67
CA MET A 27 -13.02 1.49 16.46
C MET A 27 -11.77 1.91 17.25
N LEU A 28 -11.44 1.19 18.34
CA LEU A 28 -10.34 1.57 19.23
C LEU A 28 -8.97 1.10 18.72
N LEU A 29 -8.94 0.07 17.86
CA LEU A 29 -7.69 -0.34 17.24
C LEU A 29 -7.44 0.52 16.00
N PRO A 30 -6.29 1.20 15.90
CA PRO A 30 -5.98 1.98 14.71
C PRO A 30 -5.86 1.04 13.50
N PRO A 31 -6.68 1.23 12.43
CA PRO A 31 -6.67 0.36 11.24
C PRO A 31 -5.30 0.29 10.56
N MET A 32 -4.45 1.29 10.77
CA MET A 32 -3.08 1.33 10.25
C MET A 32 -2.20 0.18 10.74
N MET A 33 -2.40 -0.34 11.96
CA MET A 33 -1.63 -1.50 12.46
C MET A 33 -1.91 -2.76 11.65
N ILE A 34 -3.12 -2.88 11.10
CA ILE A 34 -3.52 -4.02 10.28
C ILE A 34 -3.18 -3.75 8.81
N SER A 35 -3.28 -2.51 8.33
CA SER A 35 -2.92 -2.20 6.93
C SER A 35 -1.42 -2.21 6.66
N LEU A 36 -0.56 -1.86 7.65
CA LEU A 36 0.90 -1.85 7.48
C LEU A 36 1.50 -3.19 6.99
N PRO A 37 1.28 -4.34 7.68
CA PRO A 37 1.86 -5.61 7.26
C PRO A 37 1.34 -6.07 5.89
N PHE A 38 0.05 -5.81 5.61
CA PHE A 38 -0.55 -6.13 4.31
C PHE A 38 0.01 -5.27 3.17
N LYS A 39 0.20 -3.96 3.40
CA LYS A 39 0.89 -3.09 2.44
C LYS A 39 2.31 -3.59 2.17
N LEU A 40 3.07 -3.94 3.20
CA LEU A 40 4.44 -4.45 3.03
C LEU A 40 4.48 -5.74 2.21
N MET A 41 3.58 -6.69 2.48
CA MET A 41 3.46 -7.91 1.68
C MET A 41 3.18 -7.60 0.20
N LEU A 42 2.20 -6.73 -0.09
CA LEU A 42 1.88 -6.34 -1.47
C LEU A 42 3.01 -5.57 -2.15
N PHE A 43 3.73 -4.73 -1.42
CA PHE A 43 4.90 -4.02 -1.93
C PHE A 43 6.03 -4.98 -2.35
N ILE A 44 6.24 -6.05 -1.58
CA ILE A 44 7.21 -7.10 -1.92
C ILE A 44 6.71 -7.93 -3.11
N LEU A 45 5.42 -8.29 -3.14
CA LEU A 45 4.78 -9.09 -4.20
C LEU A 45 4.84 -8.44 -5.58
N VAL A 46 4.79 -7.11 -5.64
CA VAL A 46 4.80 -6.32 -6.89
C VAL A 46 6.23 -5.92 -7.30
N ASP A 47 7.27 -6.37 -6.59
CA ASP A 47 8.65 -5.91 -6.76
C ASP A 47 8.74 -4.37 -6.69
N GLY A 48 8.13 -3.80 -5.64
CA GLY A 48 8.05 -2.36 -5.44
C GLY A 48 9.42 -1.70 -5.34
N TRP A 49 10.43 -2.39 -4.80
CA TRP A 49 11.81 -1.91 -4.73
C TRP A 49 12.44 -1.76 -6.12
N GLY A 50 12.26 -2.74 -7.01
CA GLY A 50 12.75 -2.67 -8.39
C GLY A 50 12.08 -1.55 -9.19
N LEU A 51 10.78 -1.34 -9.00
CA LEU A 51 10.04 -0.23 -9.63
C LEU A 51 10.49 1.15 -9.12
N LEU A 52 10.79 1.29 -7.82
CA LEU A 52 11.37 2.51 -7.26
C LEU A 52 12.77 2.78 -7.83
N ALA A 53 13.65 1.77 -7.86
CA ALA A 53 15.00 1.89 -8.39
C ALA A 53 15.00 2.26 -9.89
N LYS A 54 14.13 1.63 -10.68
CA LYS A 54 13.93 1.94 -12.10
C LYS A 54 13.40 3.36 -12.31
N SER A 55 12.44 3.79 -11.49
CA SER A 55 11.89 5.14 -11.56
C SER A 55 12.92 6.20 -11.21
N LEU A 56 13.77 5.95 -10.20
CA LEU A 56 14.92 6.81 -9.89
C LEU A 56 15.91 6.85 -11.06
N SER A 57 16.33 5.68 -11.56
CA SER A 57 17.31 5.59 -12.66
C SER A 57 16.85 6.30 -13.93
N LEU A 58 15.54 6.27 -14.23
CA LEU A 58 14.96 7.01 -15.36
C LEU A 58 14.88 8.52 -15.10
N GLY A 59 14.72 8.94 -13.85
CA GLY A 59 14.65 10.37 -13.50
C GLY A 59 16.01 11.08 -13.43
N PHE A 60 17.11 10.33 -13.32
CA PHE A 60 18.47 10.88 -13.32
C PHE A 60 19.10 11.00 -14.72
N ARG A 61 18.40 10.57 -15.77
CA ARG A 61 18.85 10.63 -17.17
C ARG A 61 18.05 11.68 -17.93
#